data_AF-A0A1Y2NTA2-F1
#
_entry.id   AF-A0A1Y2NTA2-F1
#
_cell.length_a   1.000
_cell.length_b   1.000
_cell.length_c   1.000
_cell.angle_alpha   90.00
_cell.angle_beta   90.00
_cell.angle_gamma   90.00
#
_symmetry.space_group_name_H-M   'P 1'
#
loop_
_entity.id
_entity.type
_entity.pdbx_description
1 polymer ?
#
loop_
_entity_poly.entity_id
_entity_poly.type
_entity_poly.pdbx_seq_one_letter_code
_entity_poly.pdbx_strand_id
1 'polypeptide(L)'
;MPETPESEEPRETMTIPKLAARVGKSRTLIHRLATNPAEGWPAPTFKPGSSRPEYPVDWFDAYWEERQARITQGRRTDLEPPAAE
;
A
#
# COMPACT_ATOMS: atom_id res chain seq x y z
N MET A 1 -31.24 4.53 -25.89
CA MET A 1 -29.96 4.92 -25.25
C MET A 1 -29.49 3.73 -24.45
N PRO A 2 -28.23 3.31 -24.61
CA PRO A 2 -27.46 2.96 -23.42
C PRO A 2 -26.08 3.61 -23.50
N GLU A 3 -25.88 4.63 -22.69
CA GLU A 3 -24.55 5.08 -22.29
C GLU A 3 -24.05 4.06 -21.26
N THR A 4 -23.26 3.09 -21.70
CA THR A 4 -22.41 2.33 -20.79
C THR A 4 -21.51 3.34 -20.09
N PRO A 5 -21.54 3.48 -18.75
CA PRO A 5 -20.64 4.40 -18.08
C PRO A 5 -19.23 3.98 -18.44
N GLU A 6 -18.52 4.89 -19.12
CA GLU A 6 -17.08 4.85 -19.26
C GLU A 6 -16.52 4.42 -17.91
N SER A 7 -15.99 3.20 -17.88
CA SER A 7 -15.33 2.67 -16.70
C SER A 7 -14.10 3.52 -16.51
N GLU A 8 -14.30 4.55 -15.69
CA GLU A 8 -13.35 5.43 -15.05
C GLU A 8 -12.01 4.70 -14.96
N GLU A 9 -11.02 5.27 -15.68
CA GLU A 9 -9.62 4.88 -15.87
C GLU A 9 -9.19 3.62 -15.10
N PRO A 10 -8.50 2.64 -15.72
CA PRO A 10 -8.13 1.40 -15.06
C PRO A 10 -7.19 1.69 -13.87
N ARG A 11 -7.77 2.02 -12.72
CA ARG A 11 -7.10 2.08 -11.43
C ARG A 11 -6.72 0.64 -11.18
N GLU A 12 -5.48 0.33 -11.53
CA GLU A 12 -4.97 -1.02 -11.47
C GLU A 12 -5.10 -1.48 -10.02
N THR A 13 -5.98 -2.45 -9.80
CA THR A 13 -6.28 -2.99 -8.48
C THR A 13 -5.72 -4.40 -8.40
N MET A 14 -5.01 -4.68 -7.32
CA MET A 14 -4.35 -5.95 -7.08
C MET A 14 -4.68 -6.51 -5.72
N THR A 15 -4.75 -7.84 -5.64
CA THR A 15 -4.87 -8.56 -4.38
C THR A 15 -3.57 -8.48 -3.57
N ILE A 16 -3.66 -8.54 -2.24
CA ILE A 16 -2.53 -8.61 -1.29
C ILE A 16 -1.34 -9.49 -1.77
N PRO A 17 -1.52 -10.75 -2.22
CA PRO A 17 -0.39 -11.57 -2.68
C PRO A 17 0.35 -10.99 -3.88
N LYS A 18 -0.35 -10.31 -4.79
CA LYS A 18 0.28 -9.65 -5.95
C LYS A 18 1.07 -8.40 -5.52
N LEU A 19 0.51 -7.59 -4.62
CA LEU A 19 1.21 -6.44 -4.04
C LEU A 19 2.48 -6.88 -3.30
N ALA A 20 2.39 -7.95 -2.51
CA ALA A 20 3.54 -8.50 -1.79
C ALA A 20 4.66 -8.96 -2.74
N ALA A 21 4.30 -9.66 -3.83
CA ALA A 21 5.25 -10.08 -4.85
C ALA A 21 5.91 -8.87 -5.54
N ARG A 22 5.15 -7.80 -5.80
CA ARG A 22 5.63 -6.56 -6.45
C ARG A 22 6.76 -5.90 -5.66
N VAL A 23 6.61 -5.75 -4.34
CA VAL A 23 7.64 -5.14 -3.48
C VAL A 23 8.66 -6.13 -2.94
N GLY A 24 8.61 -7.40 -3.38
CA GLY A 24 9.51 -8.46 -2.90
C GLY A 24 9.37 -8.74 -1.40
N LYS A 25 8.17 -8.60 -0.83
CA LYS A 25 7.89 -8.86 0.59
C LYS A 25 6.95 -10.04 0.80
N SER A 26 6.93 -10.55 2.03
CA SER A 26 6.05 -11.65 2.40
C SER A 26 4.58 -11.22 2.39
N ARG A 27 3.71 -12.06 1.81
CA ARG A 27 2.25 -11.86 1.83
C ARG A 27 1.72 -11.59 3.25
N THR A 28 2.23 -12.30 4.26
CA THR A 28 1.84 -12.12 5.66
C THR A 28 2.13 -10.71 6.18
N LEU A 29 3.24 -10.10 5.76
CA LEU A 29 3.58 -8.73 6.15
C LEU A 29 2.53 -7.77 5.61
N ILE A 30 2.27 -7.83 4.30
CA ILE A 30 1.30 -6.94 3.64
C ILE A 30 -0.10 -7.17 4.20
N HIS A 31 -0.47 -8.42 4.47
CA HIS A 31 -1.75 -8.73 5.12
C HIS A 31 -1.86 -8.11 6.51
N ARG A 32 -0.80 -8.18 7.33
CA ARG A 32 -0.80 -7.54 8.65
C ARG A 32 -0.97 -6.04 8.57
N LEU A 33 -0.30 -5.38 7.61
CA LEU A 33 -0.44 -3.95 7.35
C LEU A 33 -1.87 -3.61 6.93
N ALA A 34 -2.45 -4.39 6.02
CA ALA A 34 -3.83 -4.22 5.57
C ALA A 34 -4.87 -4.40 6.68
N THR A 35 -4.61 -5.27 7.65
CA THR A 35 -5.46 -5.46 8.82
C THR A 35 -5.18 -4.48 9.96
N ASN A 36 -4.11 -3.66 9.86
CA ASN A 36 -3.74 -2.73 10.91
C ASN A 36 -4.44 -1.38 10.68
N PRO A 37 -5.39 -0.97 11.54
CA PRO A 37 -6.09 0.30 11.39
C PRO A 37 -5.16 1.52 11.49
N ALA A 38 -3.99 1.39 12.13
CA ALA A 38 -3.04 2.49 12.26
C ALA A 38 -2.31 2.83 10.94
N GLU A 39 -2.31 1.93 9.97
CA GLU A 39 -1.62 2.15 8.68
C GLU A 39 -2.46 2.96 7.68
N GLY A 40 -3.77 3.13 7.93
CA GLY A 40 -4.64 3.93 7.07
C GLY A 40 -4.91 3.29 5.70
N TRP A 41 -4.98 1.95 5.63
CA TRP A 41 -5.28 1.25 4.39
C TRP A 41 -6.67 1.60 3.84
N PRO A 42 -6.82 1.78 2.51
CA PRO A 42 -8.10 2.09 1.90
C PRO A 42 -9.03 0.90 2.00
N ALA A 43 -10.33 1.17 1.90
CA ALA A 43 -11.34 0.13 1.83
C ALA A 43 -11.04 -0.82 0.64
N PRO A 44 -11.07 -2.15 0.85
CA PRO A 44 -10.85 -3.10 -0.22
C PRO A 44 -11.96 -2.97 -1.27
N THR A 45 -11.56 -2.97 -2.53
CA THR A 45 -12.47 -3.06 -3.68
C THR A 45 -12.68 -4.54 -4.01
N PHE A 46 -13.92 -4.91 -4.30
CA PHE A 46 -14.26 -6.28 -4.73
C PHE A 46 -14.70 -6.21 -6.19
N LYS A 47 -13.97 -6.87 -7.09
CA LYS A 47 -14.41 -6.99 -8.49
C LYS A 47 -15.68 -7.85 -8.58
N PRO A 48 -16.60 -7.53 -9.52
CA PRO A 48 -17.77 -8.36 -9.77
C PRO A 48 -17.33 -9.79 -10.13
N GLY A 49 -17.80 -10.78 -9.37
CA GLY A 49 -17.41 -12.19 -9.52
C GLY A 49 -16.18 -12.62 -8.72
N SER A 50 -15.56 -11.73 -7.95
CA SER A 50 -14.43 -12.04 -7.07
C SER A 50 -14.74 -11.67 -5.62
N SER A 51 -14.66 -12.65 -4.72
CA SER A 51 -14.72 -12.41 -3.27
C SER A 51 -13.38 -11.97 -2.67
N ARG A 52 -12.34 -11.81 -3.50
CA ARG A 52 -11.00 -11.45 -3.02
C ARG A 52 -10.90 -9.92 -2.89
N PRO A 53 -10.43 -9.38 -1.76
CA PRO A 53 -10.20 -7.96 -1.61
C PRO A 53 -9.04 -7.53 -2.52
N GLU A 54 -9.28 -6.50 -3.31
CA GLU A 54 -8.31 -5.86 -4.18
C GLU A 54 -8.08 -4.42 -3.71
N TYR A 55 -6.83 -3.97 -3.84
CA TYR A 55 -6.41 -2.65 -3.39
C TYR A 55 -5.78 -1.91 -4.57
N PRO A 56 -5.94 -0.58 -4.64
CA PRO A 56 -5.30 0.24 -5.66
C PRO A 56 -3.77 0.12 -5.58
N VAL A 57 -3.15 -0.24 -6.71
CA VAL A 57 -1.69 -0.40 -6.82
C VAL A 57 -0.99 0.93 -6.64
N ASP A 58 -1.50 2.00 -7.27
CA ASP A 58 -0.92 3.34 -7.21
C ASP A 58 -0.82 3.87 -5.77
N TRP A 59 -1.92 3.75 -5.01
CA TRP A 59 -1.92 4.07 -3.59
C TRP A 59 -0.93 3.23 -2.79
N PHE A 60 -0.84 1.93 -3.09
CA PHE A 60 0.06 1.03 -2.36
C PHE A 60 1.53 1.37 -2.64
N ASP A 61 1.91 1.68 -3.88
CA ASP A 61 3.25 2.14 -4.24
C ASP A 61 3.59 3.43 -3.47
N ALA A 62 2.70 4.43 -3.46
CA ALA A 62 2.90 5.68 -2.72
C ALA A 62 3.04 5.45 -1.20
N TYR A 63 2.14 4.65 -0.61
CA TYR A 63 2.21 4.26 0.80
C TYR A 63 3.51 3.52 1.11
N TRP A 64 3.96 2.63 0.22
CA TRP A 64 5.16 1.84 0.43
C TRP A 64 6.41 2.71 0.39
N GLU A 65 6.52 3.62 -0.58
CA GLU A 65 7.61 4.59 -0.66
C GLU A 65 7.66 5.49 0.58
N GLU A 66 6.53 6.03 1.03
CA GLU A 66 6.46 6.83 2.26
C GLU A 66 6.88 6.01 3.50
N ARG A 67 6.43 4.75 3.58
CA ARG A 67 6.79 3.84 4.66
C ARG A 67 8.29 3.51 4.65
N GLN A 68 8.88 3.28 3.47
CA GLN A 68 10.33 3.09 3.33
C GLN A 68 11.09 4.34 3.76
N ALA A 69 10.61 5.52 3.39
CA ALA A 69 11.18 6.78 3.84
C ALA A 69 11.13 6.92 5.37
N ARG A 70 9.99 6.61 6.00
CA ARG A 70 9.84 6.62 7.48
C ARG A 70 10.78 5.62 8.16
N ILE A 71 10.92 4.40 7.63
CA ILE A 71 11.84 3.38 8.16
C ILE A 71 13.30 3.85 8.01
N THR A 72 13.63 4.49 6.90
CA THR A 72 14.98 5.01 6.62
C THR A 72 15.30 6.21 7.53
N GLN A 73 14.32 7.06 7.79
CA GLN A 73 14.45 8.21 8.68
C GLN A 73 14.66 7.79 10.15
N GLY A 74 13.97 6.74 10.61
CA GLY A 74 14.20 6.14 11.94
C GLY A 74 15.56 5.47 12.12
N ARG A 75 16.36 5.29 11.06
CA ARG A 75 17.75 4.80 11.13
C ARG A 75 18.80 5.91 11.11
N ARG A 76 18.44 7.19 10.97
CA ARG A 76 19.39 8.32 10.92
C ARG A 76 19.40 9.25 12.14
N THR A 77 18.61 8.98 13.18
CA THR A 77 18.64 9.79 14.42
C THR A 77 19.68 9.37 15.46
N ASP A 78 20.48 8.31 15.21
CA ASP A 78 21.58 7.90 16.11
C ASP A 78 22.96 8.47 15.70
N LEU A 79 23.02 9.29 14.64
CA LEU A 79 24.26 9.89 14.12
C LEU A 79 24.27 11.43 14.18
N GLU A 80 23.55 12.03 15.14
CA GLU A 80 23.84 13.40 15.55
C GLU A 80 24.80 13.34 16.75
N PRO A 81 26.07 13.79 16.63
CA PRO A 81 26.86 14.02 17.83
C PRO A 81 26.15 15.07 18.68
N PRO A 82 26.12 14.95 20.03
CA PRO A 82 25.56 16.01 20.86
C PRO A 82 26.31 17.30 20.54
N ALA A 83 25.58 18.31 20.06
CA ALA A 83 26.10 19.66 19.96
C ALA A 83 26.50 20.09 21.38
N ALA A 84 27.81 20.11 21.61
CA ALA A 84 28.38 20.73 22.78
C ALA A 84 28.19 22.24 22.68
N GLU A 85 27.40 22.80 23.59
CA GLU A 85 27.59 24.13 24.15
C GLU A 85 27.07 24.17 25.59
#